data_AF-A0A1E1XN78-F1
#
_entry.id   AF-A0A1E1XN78-F1
#
_cell.length_a   1.000
_cell.length_b   1.000
_cell.length_c   1.000
_cell.angle_alpha   90.00
_cell.angle_beta   90.00
_cell.angle_gamma   90.00
#
_symmetry.space_group_name_H-M   'P 1'
#
loop_
_entity.id
_entity.type
_entity.pdbx_description
1 polymer ?
#
loop_
_entity_poly.entity_id
_entity_poly.type
_entity_poly.pdbx_seq_one_letter_code
_entity_poly.pdbx_strand_id
1 'polypeptide(L)'
;RPLNELKLRGSFSMAEMHAWLVLTLPEVAERPPATDSATLYFVSTFLGTVLSCFYRRGEAIFKSDNISTISILKDVLAKQATRKKISLDISCDINDDSITHTLRMIHPKLEHQLILAKKVQLVEALKDLKVYEGNVDCLAPEYQDILARSDELEAEFKRQPCHLERLYGMITDLYIDVYKFKGTNVKSKVPALLQVLDHYEFKALADFFQNKTEPSRMI
;
A
#
# COMPACT_ATOMS: atom_id res chain seq x y z
N ARG A 1 7.72 13.89 -2.23
CA ARG A 1 6.99 12.62 -2.50
C ARG A 1 6.60 12.63 -3.98
N PRO A 2 6.83 11.54 -4.74
CA PRO A 2 6.38 11.42 -6.13
C PRO A 2 4.86 11.29 -6.18
N LEU A 3 4.16 12.33 -6.63
CA LEU A 3 2.69 12.37 -6.61
C LEU A 3 2.13 11.95 -7.98
N ASN A 4 1.20 11.02 -7.94
CA ASN A 4 0.26 10.75 -9.03
C ASN A 4 -0.89 11.75 -8.93
N GLU A 5 -1.46 12.13 -10.07
CA GLU A 5 -2.55 13.10 -10.14
C GLU A 5 -3.76 12.52 -10.88
N LEU A 6 -4.95 12.66 -10.31
CA LEU A 6 -6.24 12.39 -10.94
C LEU A 6 -7.01 13.69 -11.04
N LYS A 7 -7.32 14.11 -12.26
CA LYS A 7 -8.18 15.27 -12.52
C LYS A 7 -9.55 14.81 -13.02
N LEU A 8 -10.60 15.38 -12.46
CA LEU A 8 -11.99 15.20 -12.88
C LEU A 8 -12.56 16.54 -13.32
N ARG A 9 -13.17 16.59 -14.50
CA ARG A 9 -13.91 17.75 -15.01
C ARG A 9 -15.31 17.35 -15.41
N GLY A 10 -16.30 18.19 -15.14
CA GLY A 10 -17.69 17.88 -15.48
C GLY A 10 -18.68 18.90 -14.96
N SER A 11 -19.97 18.63 -15.13
CA SER A 11 -21.05 19.54 -14.74
C SER A 11 -21.53 19.39 -13.30
N PHE A 12 -20.67 18.91 -12.39
CA PHE A 12 -21.00 18.76 -10.97
C PHE A 12 -20.83 20.06 -10.19
N SER A 13 -21.70 20.27 -9.22
CA SER A 13 -21.60 21.33 -8.23
C SER A 13 -20.55 21.04 -7.16
N MET A 14 -20.13 22.08 -6.43
CA MET A 14 -19.23 21.93 -5.29
C MET A 14 -19.84 21.00 -4.22
N ALA A 15 -21.14 21.15 -3.94
CA ALA A 15 -21.86 20.33 -2.95
C ALA A 15 -21.94 18.85 -3.37
N GLU A 16 -22.12 18.55 -4.67
CA GLU A 16 -22.12 17.17 -5.16
C GLU A 16 -20.75 16.51 -5.02
N MET A 17 -19.67 17.19 -5.42
CA MET A 17 -18.31 16.65 -5.23
C MET A 17 -18.01 16.45 -3.75
N HIS A 18 -18.36 17.42 -2.90
CA HIS A 18 -18.19 17.28 -1.46
C HIS A 18 -18.95 16.07 -0.90
N ALA A 19 -20.21 15.87 -1.29
CA ALA A 19 -20.99 14.70 -0.88
C ALA A 19 -20.35 13.38 -1.34
N TRP A 20 -19.76 13.34 -2.54
CA TRP A 20 -19.00 12.17 -2.99
C TRP A 20 -17.77 11.90 -2.12
N LEU A 21 -17.07 12.95 -1.68
CA LEU A 21 -15.93 12.81 -0.77
C LEU A 21 -16.34 12.36 0.62
N VAL A 22 -17.44 12.87 1.18
CA VAL A 22 -17.99 12.41 2.47
C VAL A 22 -18.32 10.92 2.44
N LEU A 23 -18.83 10.41 1.30
CA LEU A 23 -19.11 8.98 1.13
C LEU A 23 -17.86 8.11 0.91
N THR A 24 -16.74 8.72 0.51
CA THR A 24 -15.54 8.00 0.08
C THR A 24 -14.42 8.04 1.11
N LEU A 25 -14.30 9.14 1.85
CA LEU A 25 -13.19 9.43 2.75
C LEU A 25 -13.69 9.54 4.19
N PRO A 26 -12.93 8.99 5.16
CA PRO A 26 -13.28 9.10 6.56
C PRO A 26 -13.14 10.55 7.06
N GLU A 27 -13.86 10.87 8.13
CA GLU A 27 -13.67 12.11 8.90
C GLU A 27 -13.82 13.42 8.09
N VAL A 28 -14.59 13.38 7.00
CA VAL A 28 -14.99 14.59 6.28
C VAL A 28 -16.29 15.14 6.91
N ALA A 29 -16.29 16.42 7.27
CA ALA A 29 -17.50 17.08 7.75
C ALA A 29 -18.65 16.95 6.73
N GLU A 30 -19.86 16.65 7.17
CA GLU A 30 -21.01 16.46 6.27
C GLU A 30 -21.40 17.73 5.51
N ARG A 31 -21.16 18.90 6.12
CA ARG A 31 -21.53 20.19 5.54
C ARG A 31 -20.38 20.71 4.67
N PRO A 32 -20.64 21.09 3.41
CA PRO A 32 -19.62 21.68 2.56
C PRO A 32 -19.14 23.02 3.14
N PRO A 33 -17.85 23.34 2.99
CA PRO A 33 -17.34 24.68 3.29
C PRO A 33 -18.12 25.77 2.56
N ALA A 34 -18.28 26.94 3.17
CA ALA A 34 -18.95 28.11 2.56
C ALA A 34 -18.09 28.83 1.50
N THR A 35 -17.05 28.17 1.00
CA THR A 35 -16.06 28.70 0.05
C THR A 35 -16.28 28.14 -1.36
N ASP A 36 -15.84 28.87 -2.38
CA ASP A 36 -15.98 28.42 -3.79
C ASP A 36 -15.10 27.21 -4.15
N SER A 37 -14.12 26.92 -3.30
CA SER A 37 -13.24 25.74 -3.40
C SER A 37 -12.84 25.25 -2.02
N ALA A 38 -12.40 24.01 -1.94
CA ALA A 38 -11.90 23.43 -0.71
C ALA A 38 -10.72 22.49 -1.00
N THR A 39 -9.85 22.35 -0.01
CA THR A 39 -8.72 21.42 -0.04
C THR A 39 -8.71 20.60 1.23
N LEU A 40 -8.63 19.28 1.09
CA LEU A 40 -8.52 18.33 2.19
C LEU A 40 -7.19 17.57 2.08
N TYR A 41 -6.61 17.20 3.22
CA TYR A 41 -5.36 16.46 3.30
C TYR A 41 -5.54 15.24 4.20
N PHE A 42 -5.08 14.08 3.74
CA PHE A 42 -5.17 12.81 4.44
C PHE A 42 -3.83 12.10 4.46
N VAL A 43 -3.63 11.28 5.48
CA VAL A 43 -2.49 10.38 5.62
C VAL A 43 -3.01 8.97 5.87
N SER A 44 -2.50 7.99 5.12
CA SER A 44 -2.78 6.58 5.36
C SER A 44 -2.21 6.17 6.71
N THR A 45 -3.06 5.65 7.59
CA THR A 45 -2.63 5.15 8.91
C THR A 45 -1.74 3.90 8.80
N PHE A 46 -1.77 3.20 7.66
CA PHE A 46 -0.99 1.98 7.48
C PHE A 46 0.41 2.24 6.90
N LEU A 47 0.51 2.95 5.77
CA LEU A 47 1.79 3.20 5.08
C LEU A 47 2.35 4.62 5.30
N GLY A 48 1.55 5.57 5.79
CA GLY A 48 1.96 6.98 5.83
C GLY A 48 2.01 7.66 4.45
N THR A 49 1.39 7.06 3.43
CA THR A 49 1.12 7.70 2.12
C THR A 49 0.18 8.87 2.31
N VAL A 50 0.23 9.86 1.43
CA VAL A 50 -0.57 11.09 1.53
C VAL A 50 -1.60 11.16 0.41
N LEU A 51 -2.70 11.85 0.68
CA LEU A 51 -3.71 12.21 -0.31
C LEU A 51 -4.10 13.68 -0.11
N SER A 52 -3.99 14.47 -1.16
CA SER A 52 -4.54 15.83 -1.23
C SER A 52 -5.73 15.84 -2.19
N CYS A 53 -6.83 16.43 -1.75
CA CYS A 53 -8.07 16.55 -2.51
C CYS A 53 -8.40 18.03 -2.66
N PHE A 54 -8.16 18.60 -3.85
CA PHE A 54 -8.66 19.93 -4.20
C PHE A 54 -9.93 19.79 -5.02
N TYR A 55 -10.96 20.59 -4.73
CA TYR A 55 -12.16 20.61 -5.54
C TYR A 55 -12.86 21.96 -5.52
N ARG A 56 -13.54 22.25 -6.63
CA ARG A 56 -14.41 23.41 -6.86
C ARG A 56 -15.55 22.99 -7.78
N ARG A 57 -16.46 23.92 -8.09
CA ARG A 57 -17.50 23.67 -9.10
C ARG A 57 -16.87 23.20 -10.42
N GLY A 58 -17.28 22.03 -10.88
CA GLY A 58 -16.91 21.42 -12.16
C GLY A 58 -15.47 20.94 -12.31
N GLU A 59 -14.64 21.02 -11.27
CA GLU A 59 -13.25 20.54 -11.31
C GLU A 59 -12.81 19.97 -9.95
N ALA A 60 -12.16 18.81 -9.98
CA ALA A 60 -11.49 18.23 -8.82
C ALA A 60 -10.14 17.64 -9.21
N ILE A 61 -9.16 17.78 -8.32
CA ILE A 61 -7.78 17.32 -8.49
C ILE A 61 -7.37 16.55 -7.23
N PHE A 62 -6.98 15.30 -7.42
CA PHE A 62 -6.53 14.41 -6.36
C PHE A 62 -5.06 14.07 -6.58
N LYS A 63 -4.25 14.23 -5.54
CA LYS A 63 -2.82 13.93 -5.58
C LYS A 63 -2.44 12.94 -4.51
N SER A 64 -1.77 11.85 -4.88
CA SER A 64 -1.30 10.86 -3.91
C SER A 64 0.01 10.23 -4.34
N ASP A 65 0.88 9.93 -3.37
CA ASP A 65 2.10 9.15 -3.61
C ASP A 65 1.85 7.63 -3.66
N ASN A 66 0.58 7.20 -3.58
CA ASN A 66 0.15 5.83 -3.79
C ASN A 66 -0.83 5.73 -4.97
N ILE A 67 -0.43 5.03 -6.03
CA ILE A 67 -1.25 4.85 -7.24
C ILE A 67 -2.53 4.06 -6.98
N SER A 68 -2.54 3.13 -6.03
CA SER A 68 -3.75 2.40 -5.65
C SER A 68 -4.80 3.32 -5.04
N THR A 69 -4.39 4.33 -4.27
CA THR A 69 -5.32 5.37 -3.79
C THR A 69 -5.98 6.11 -4.96
N ILE A 70 -5.21 6.44 -6.00
CA ILE A 70 -5.75 7.06 -7.21
C ILE A 70 -6.69 6.12 -7.98
N SER A 71 -6.34 4.83 -8.11
CA SER A 71 -7.19 3.81 -8.74
C SER A 71 -8.55 3.69 -8.04
N ILE A 72 -8.53 3.61 -6.70
CA ILE A 72 -9.74 3.51 -5.87
C ILE A 72 -10.60 4.77 -6.04
N LEU A 73 -10.02 5.96 -5.93
CA LEU A 73 -10.76 7.22 -6.09
C LEU A 73 -11.38 7.34 -7.49
N LYS A 74 -10.64 7.00 -8.54
CA LYS A 74 -11.14 7.00 -9.92
C LYS A 74 -12.38 6.11 -10.03
N ASP A 75 -12.31 4.87 -9.54
CA ASP A 75 -13.41 3.91 -9.64
C ASP A 75 -14.63 4.34 -8.83
N VAL A 76 -14.44 4.82 -7.60
CA VAL A 76 -15.54 5.25 -6.73
C VAL A 76 -16.20 6.51 -7.27
N LEU A 77 -15.43 7.53 -7.65
CA LEU A 77 -15.96 8.81 -8.13
C LEU A 77 -16.65 8.65 -9.50
N ALA A 78 -16.10 7.84 -10.40
CA ALA A 78 -16.76 7.52 -11.67
C ALA A 78 -18.12 6.82 -11.44
N LYS A 79 -18.19 5.88 -10.47
CA LYS A 79 -19.45 5.24 -10.08
C LYS A 79 -20.45 6.25 -9.50
N GLN A 80 -20.03 7.19 -8.66
CA GLN A 80 -20.92 8.21 -8.11
C GLN A 80 -21.49 9.14 -9.20
N ALA A 81 -20.65 9.60 -10.12
CA ALA A 81 -21.09 10.42 -11.24
C ALA A 81 -22.08 9.69 -12.14
N THR A 82 -21.82 8.40 -12.43
CA THR A 82 -22.71 7.55 -13.23
C THR A 82 -24.09 7.41 -12.57
N ARG A 83 -24.14 7.20 -11.24
CA ARG A 83 -25.40 7.13 -10.47
C ARG A 83 -26.22 8.41 -10.56
N LYS A 84 -25.55 9.56 -10.66
CA LYS A 84 -26.18 10.89 -10.81
C LYS A 84 -26.36 11.31 -12.27
N LYS A 85 -26.01 10.46 -13.24
CA LYS A 85 -26.04 10.76 -14.69
C LYS A 85 -25.20 12.00 -15.06
N ILE A 86 -24.11 12.23 -14.34
CA ILE A 86 -23.14 13.30 -14.62
C ILE A 86 -22.02 12.73 -15.48
N SER A 87 -21.77 13.35 -16.63
CA SER A 87 -20.63 13.02 -17.47
C SER A 87 -19.36 13.64 -16.88
N LEU A 88 -18.31 12.81 -16.74
CA LEU A 88 -17.00 13.24 -16.27
C LEU A 88 -15.95 13.01 -17.36
N ASP A 89 -15.14 14.03 -17.60
CA ASP A 89 -13.83 13.90 -18.21
C ASP A 89 -12.81 13.56 -17.12
N ILE A 90 -12.11 12.44 -17.29
CA ILE A 90 -11.21 11.86 -16.29
C ILE A 90 -9.83 11.71 -16.91
N SER A 91 -8.84 12.43 -16.38
CA SER A 91 -7.45 12.31 -16.77
C SER A 91 -6.58 11.89 -15.58
N CYS A 92 -5.57 11.06 -15.83
CA CYS A 92 -4.63 10.61 -14.81
C CYS A 92 -3.20 10.85 -15.31
N ASP A 93 -2.37 11.44 -14.45
CA ASP A 93 -0.94 11.62 -14.66
C ASP A 93 -0.20 10.79 -13.60
N ILE A 94 0.52 9.78 -14.06
CA ILE A 94 1.14 8.78 -13.19
C ILE A 94 2.64 9.06 -13.12
N ASN A 95 3.13 9.22 -11.90
CA ASN A 95 4.55 9.34 -11.64
C ASN A 95 5.12 7.94 -11.35
N ASP A 96 5.89 7.39 -12.29
CA ASP A 96 6.48 6.05 -12.15
C ASP A 96 7.36 5.89 -10.90
N ASP A 97 8.00 6.96 -10.41
CA ASP A 97 8.80 6.92 -9.17
C ASP A 97 7.93 6.62 -7.93
N SER A 98 6.62 6.88 -8.00
CA SER A 98 5.68 6.57 -6.92
C SER A 98 5.55 5.08 -6.63
N ILE A 99 5.80 4.24 -7.63
CA ILE A 99 5.74 2.78 -7.52
C ILE A 99 6.87 2.31 -6.61
N THR A 100 8.12 2.66 -6.97
CA THR A 100 9.29 2.29 -6.16
C THR A 100 9.24 2.97 -4.79
N HIS A 101 8.77 4.20 -4.70
CA HIS A 101 8.55 4.88 -3.42
C HIS A 101 7.58 4.10 -2.50
N THR A 102 6.43 3.66 -3.03
CA THR A 102 5.46 2.88 -2.25
C THR A 102 6.03 1.52 -1.84
N LEU A 103 6.74 0.83 -2.74
CA LEU A 103 7.42 -0.43 -2.42
C LEU A 103 8.46 -0.25 -1.29
N ARG A 104 9.22 0.86 -1.30
CA ARG A 104 10.17 1.18 -0.20
C ARG A 104 9.48 1.43 1.13
N MET A 105 8.25 1.94 1.13
CA MET A 105 7.48 2.11 2.37
C MET A 105 6.89 0.80 2.90
N ILE A 106 6.58 -0.15 2.02
CA ILE A 106 6.11 -1.49 2.38
C ILE A 106 7.28 -2.36 2.89
N HIS A 107 8.46 -2.23 2.27
CA HIS A 107 9.65 -3.04 2.53
C HIS A 107 9.98 -3.25 4.03
N PRO A 108 10.19 -2.21 4.87
CA PRO A 108 10.56 -2.42 6.26
C PRO A 108 9.50 -3.14 7.08
N LYS A 109 8.21 -2.98 6.72
CA LYS A 109 7.12 -3.69 7.39
C LYS A 109 7.13 -5.18 7.03
N LEU A 110 7.39 -5.51 5.77
CA LEU A 110 7.48 -6.88 5.32
C LEU A 110 8.72 -7.59 5.86
N GLU A 111 9.88 -6.93 5.79
CA GLU A 111 11.14 -7.44 6.35
C GLU A 111 11.01 -7.73 7.85
N HIS A 112 10.40 -6.82 8.62
CA HIS A 112 10.13 -7.04 10.03
C HIS A 112 9.31 -8.31 10.28
N GLN A 113 8.23 -8.53 9.52
CA GLN A 113 7.42 -9.75 9.66
C GLN A 113 8.23 -11.02 9.31
N LEU A 114 9.08 -11.00 8.29
CA LEU A 114 9.92 -12.14 7.92
C LEU A 114 11.00 -12.45 8.97
N ILE A 115 11.63 -11.41 9.53
CA ILE A 115 12.60 -11.55 10.62
C ILE A 115 11.93 -12.07 11.89
N LEU A 116 10.72 -11.60 12.21
CA LEU A 116 9.94 -12.09 13.35
C LEU A 116 9.74 -13.62 13.28
N ALA A 117 9.39 -14.14 12.09
CA ALA A 117 9.26 -15.59 11.87
C ALA A 117 10.55 -16.34 12.20
N LYS A 118 11.69 -15.86 11.68
CA LYS A 118 13.00 -16.47 11.92
C LYS A 118 13.38 -16.44 13.40
N LYS A 119 13.11 -15.33 14.10
CA LYS A 119 13.39 -15.21 15.54
C LYS A 119 12.58 -16.20 16.36
N VAL A 120 11.27 -16.31 16.09
CA VAL A 120 10.37 -17.21 16.81
C VAL A 120 10.74 -18.68 16.61
N GLN A 121 11.19 -19.06 15.40
CA GLN A 121 11.70 -20.41 15.13
C GLN A 121 12.90 -20.80 16.00
N LEU A 122 13.67 -19.83 16.49
CA LEU A 122 14.82 -20.06 17.37
C LEU A 122 14.45 -20.11 18.86
N VAL A 123 13.28 -19.60 19.25
CA VAL A 123 12.93 -19.38 20.66
C VAL A 123 12.93 -20.69 21.45
N GLU A 124 12.32 -21.75 20.93
CA GLU A 124 12.24 -23.05 21.62
C GLU A 124 13.64 -23.63 21.88
N ALA A 125 14.46 -23.73 20.83
CA ALA A 125 15.83 -24.24 20.94
C ALA A 125 16.70 -23.42 21.91
N LEU A 126 16.56 -22.09 21.90
CA LEU A 126 17.28 -21.21 22.82
C LEU A 126 16.79 -21.36 24.27
N LYS A 127 15.48 -21.53 24.49
CA LYS A 127 14.89 -21.76 25.81
C LYS A 127 15.41 -23.08 26.38
N ASP A 128 15.46 -24.13 25.57
CA ASP A 128 15.99 -25.44 25.97
C ASP A 128 17.46 -25.34 26.35
N LEU A 129 18.29 -24.68 25.53
CA LEU A 129 19.70 -24.49 25.82
C LEU A 129 19.94 -23.80 27.17
N LYS A 130 19.16 -22.74 27.46
CA LYS A 130 19.24 -22.02 28.74
C LYS A 130 18.91 -22.91 29.93
N VAL A 131 17.96 -23.83 29.78
CA VAL A 131 17.59 -24.80 30.84
C VAL A 131 18.74 -25.77 31.11
N TYR A 132 19.45 -26.22 30.08
CA TYR A 132 20.57 -27.16 30.22
C TYR A 132 21.86 -26.52 30.73
N GLU A 133 22.25 -25.35 30.21
CA GLU A 133 23.54 -24.71 30.53
C GLU A 133 23.47 -23.78 31.76
N GLY A 134 22.27 -23.36 32.16
CA GLY A 134 22.04 -22.50 33.33
C GLY A 134 22.41 -21.02 33.11
N ASN A 135 23.29 -20.70 32.16
CA ASN A 135 23.54 -19.34 31.66
C ASN A 135 23.53 -19.31 30.12
N VAL A 136 23.54 -18.09 29.56
CA VAL A 136 23.56 -17.88 28.10
C VAL A 136 24.65 -16.88 27.69
N ASP A 137 25.64 -16.68 28.56
CA ASP A 137 26.72 -15.71 28.38
C ASP A 137 27.64 -16.10 27.20
N CYS A 138 27.63 -17.40 26.83
CA CYS A 138 28.32 -17.96 25.68
C CYS A 138 27.64 -17.61 24.34
N LEU A 139 26.37 -17.20 24.34
CA LEU A 139 25.61 -16.87 23.14
C LEU A 139 25.95 -15.49 22.61
N ALA A 140 25.83 -15.31 21.29
CA ALA A 140 25.89 -14.00 20.68
C ALA A 140 24.77 -13.08 21.24
N PRO A 141 25.01 -11.75 21.35
CA PRO A 141 24.03 -10.82 21.91
C PRO A 141 22.65 -10.88 21.24
N GLU A 142 22.60 -11.15 19.93
CA GLU A 142 21.35 -11.29 19.18
C GLU A 142 20.45 -12.45 19.66
N TYR A 143 21.03 -13.55 20.11
CA TYR A 143 20.28 -14.69 20.65
C TYR A 143 19.87 -14.45 22.11
N GLN A 144 20.71 -13.76 22.88
CA GLN A 144 20.35 -13.29 24.22
C GLN A 144 19.14 -12.34 24.16
N ASP A 145 19.12 -11.43 23.19
CA ASP A 145 17.99 -10.52 22.96
C ASP A 145 16.70 -11.28 22.57
N ILE A 146 16.81 -12.31 21.73
CA ILE A 146 15.65 -13.17 21.37
C ILE A 146 15.10 -13.86 22.61
N LEU A 147 15.97 -14.40 23.47
CA LEU A 147 15.57 -15.02 24.74
C LEU A 147 14.92 -14.04 25.71
N ALA A 148 15.50 -12.84 25.84
CA ALA A 148 14.97 -11.81 26.72
C ALA A 148 13.57 -11.33 26.30
N ARG A 149 13.26 -11.40 25.01
CA ARG A 149 12.01 -10.91 24.41
C ARG A 149 11.09 -12.02 23.88
N SER A 150 11.31 -13.27 24.28
CA SER A 150 10.61 -14.43 23.71
C SER A 150 9.09 -14.29 23.75
N ASP A 151 8.55 -13.82 24.87
CA ASP A 151 7.10 -13.75 25.09
C ASP A 151 6.47 -12.65 24.24
N GLU A 152 7.17 -11.53 24.04
CA GLU A 152 6.76 -10.47 23.11
C GLU A 152 6.76 -10.97 21.66
N LEU A 153 7.84 -11.64 21.25
CA LEU A 153 7.99 -12.17 19.90
C LEU A 153 6.90 -13.22 19.58
N GLU A 154 6.64 -14.15 20.50
CA GLU A 154 5.57 -15.14 20.37
C GLU A 154 4.18 -14.49 20.32
N ALA A 155 3.94 -13.46 21.14
CA ALA A 155 2.68 -12.72 21.13
C ALA A 155 2.46 -11.93 19.83
N GLU A 156 3.50 -11.29 19.30
CA GLU A 156 3.45 -10.60 18.01
C GLU A 156 3.26 -11.59 16.85
N PHE A 157 3.96 -12.73 16.88
CA PHE A 157 3.90 -13.75 15.85
C PHE A 157 2.50 -14.35 15.66
N LYS A 158 1.70 -14.42 16.73
CA LYS A 158 0.28 -14.80 16.62
C LYS A 158 -0.53 -13.92 15.66
N ARG A 159 -0.12 -12.66 15.46
CA ARG A 159 -0.76 -11.70 14.54
C ARG A 159 -0.07 -11.61 13.17
N GLN A 160 1.12 -12.19 13.03
CA GLN A 160 1.93 -12.13 11.81
C GLN A 160 1.17 -12.61 10.56
N PRO A 161 0.40 -13.72 10.56
CA PRO A 161 -0.29 -14.16 9.35
C PRO A 161 -1.21 -13.10 8.76
N CYS A 162 -1.97 -12.40 9.61
CA CYS A 162 -2.85 -11.30 9.19
C CYS A 162 -2.06 -10.11 8.63
N HIS A 163 -0.90 -9.79 9.21
CA HIS A 163 -0.04 -8.72 8.72
C HIS A 163 0.57 -9.05 7.36
N LEU A 164 1.06 -10.29 7.17
CA LEU A 164 1.61 -10.76 5.90
C LEU A 164 0.54 -10.79 4.80
N GLU A 165 -0.63 -11.36 5.09
CA GLU A 165 -1.76 -11.38 4.14
C GLU A 165 -2.11 -9.97 3.66
N ARG A 166 -2.19 -9.01 4.59
CA ARG A 166 -2.45 -7.61 4.25
C ARG A 166 -1.34 -7.00 3.39
N LEU A 167 -0.07 -7.22 3.76
CA LEU A 167 1.09 -6.72 3.01
C LEU A 167 1.13 -7.29 1.59
N TYR A 168 0.90 -8.59 1.44
CA TYR A 168 0.85 -9.27 0.14
C TYR A 168 -0.31 -8.72 -0.69
N GLY A 169 -1.49 -8.58 -0.10
CA GLY A 169 -2.66 -7.96 -0.74
C GLY A 169 -2.37 -6.57 -1.29
N MET A 170 -1.73 -5.70 -0.48
CA MET A 170 -1.37 -4.35 -0.95
C MET A 170 -0.34 -4.37 -2.07
N ILE A 171 0.65 -5.27 -2.04
CA ILE A 171 1.63 -5.39 -3.13
C ILE A 171 0.94 -5.90 -4.40
N THR A 172 0.06 -6.89 -4.31
CA THR A 172 -0.68 -7.42 -5.46
C THR A 172 -1.64 -6.40 -6.05
N ASP A 173 -2.36 -5.64 -5.22
CA ASP A 173 -3.26 -4.58 -5.66
C ASP A 173 -2.47 -3.44 -6.33
N LEU A 174 -1.36 -3.03 -5.72
CA LEU A 174 -0.44 -2.04 -6.30
C LEU A 174 0.04 -2.46 -7.69
N TYR A 175 0.45 -3.73 -7.85
CA TYR A 175 0.87 -4.28 -9.13
C TYR A 175 -0.26 -4.22 -10.17
N ILE A 176 -1.45 -4.68 -9.81
CA ILE A 176 -2.61 -4.67 -10.71
C ILE A 176 -2.96 -3.23 -11.12
N ASP A 177 -2.97 -2.29 -10.18
CA ASP A 177 -3.31 -0.89 -10.42
C ASP A 177 -2.30 -0.20 -11.35
N VAL A 178 -1.00 -0.43 -11.16
CA VAL A 178 0.05 0.08 -12.05
C VAL A 178 -0.22 -0.30 -13.50
N TYR A 179 -0.48 -1.57 -13.75
CA TYR A 179 -0.71 -2.04 -15.11
C TYR A 179 -2.10 -1.68 -15.65
N LYS A 180 -3.10 -1.55 -14.78
CA LYS A 180 -4.42 -0.99 -15.14
C LYS A 180 -4.29 0.41 -15.72
N PHE A 181 -3.46 1.28 -15.12
CA PHE A 181 -3.19 2.62 -15.68
C PHE A 181 -2.38 2.59 -16.98
N LYS A 182 -1.57 1.55 -17.20
CA LYS A 182 -0.88 1.28 -18.48
C LYS A 182 -1.76 0.57 -19.52
N GLY A 183 -3.05 0.36 -19.23
CA GLY A 183 -3.98 -0.31 -20.14
C GLY A 183 -3.75 -1.81 -20.30
N THR A 184 -2.99 -2.44 -19.40
CA THR A 184 -2.62 -3.87 -19.46
C THR A 184 -3.26 -4.64 -18.30
N ASN A 185 -3.85 -5.80 -18.59
CA ASN A 185 -4.34 -6.70 -17.55
C ASN A 185 -3.25 -7.73 -17.17
N VAL A 186 -2.79 -7.67 -15.92
CA VAL A 186 -1.72 -8.52 -15.39
C VAL A 186 -2.18 -9.49 -14.30
N LYS A 187 -3.49 -9.70 -14.15
CA LYS A 187 -4.02 -10.61 -13.11
C LYS A 187 -3.47 -12.04 -13.20
N SER A 188 -3.17 -12.51 -14.41
CA SER A 188 -2.54 -13.83 -14.62
C SER A 188 -1.10 -13.93 -14.11
N LYS A 189 -0.40 -12.79 -13.89
CA LYS A 189 0.96 -12.75 -13.34
C LYS A 189 0.99 -12.71 -11.80
N VAL A 190 -0.17 -12.59 -11.14
CA VAL A 190 -0.26 -12.54 -9.66
C VAL A 190 0.32 -13.79 -8.98
N PRO A 191 0.10 -15.03 -9.46
CA PRO A 191 0.75 -16.21 -8.87
C PRO A 191 2.28 -16.14 -8.92
N ALA A 192 2.85 -15.62 -10.01
CA ALA A 192 4.30 -15.43 -10.13
C ALA A 192 4.82 -14.33 -9.19
N LEU A 193 4.04 -13.26 -8.97
CA LEU A 193 4.36 -12.24 -7.98
C LEU A 193 4.39 -12.83 -6.56
N LEU A 194 3.45 -13.70 -6.22
CA LEU A 194 3.42 -14.37 -4.91
C LEU A 194 4.66 -15.23 -4.69
N GLN A 195 5.15 -15.94 -5.73
CA GLN A 195 6.41 -16.69 -5.65
C GLN A 195 7.63 -15.80 -5.34
N VAL A 196 7.66 -14.58 -5.89
CA VAL A 196 8.69 -13.57 -5.57
C VAL A 196 8.59 -13.10 -4.12
N LEU A 197 7.37 -13.02 -3.57
CA LEU A 197 7.15 -12.65 -2.17
C LEU A 197 7.50 -13.78 -1.19
N ASP A 198 7.29 -15.04 -1.57
CA ASP A 198 7.70 -16.20 -0.76
C ASP A 198 9.22 -16.27 -0.56
N HIS A 199 9.99 -15.81 -1.56
CA HIS A 199 11.45 -15.68 -1.51
C HIS A 199 11.84 -14.20 -1.56
N TYR A 200 11.29 -13.42 -0.64
CA TYR A 200 11.33 -11.97 -0.70
C TYR A 200 12.75 -11.40 -0.79
N GLU A 201 13.02 -10.74 -1.93
CA GLU A 201 14.11 -9.79 -2.10
C GLU A 201 13.57 -8.49 -2.68
N PHE A 202 13.94 -7.35 -2.08
CA PHE A 202 13.44 -6.05 -2.53
C PHE A 202 13.76 -5.77 -4.00
N LYS A 203 14.98 -6.13 -4.44
CA LYS A 203 15.41 -5.93 -5.83
C LYS A 203 14.60 -6.80 -6.79
N ALA A 204 14.41 -8.08 -6.49
CA ALA A 204 13.61 -8.98 -7.31
C ALA A 204 12.16 -8.49 -7.43
N LEU A 205 11.57 -8.00 -6.34
CA LEU A 205 10.24 -7.39 -6.37
C LEU A 205 10.20 -6.13 -7.25
N ALA A 206 11.16 -5.22 -7.09
CA ALA A 206 11.24 -4.00 -7.88
C ALA A 206 11.43 -4.30 -9.38
N ASP A 207 12.28 -5.26 -9.72
CA ASP A 207 12.53 -5.70 -11.09
C ASP A 207 11.29 -6.37 -11.70
N PHE A 208 10.54 -7.15 -10.91
CA PHE A 208 9.25 -7.73 -11.32
C PHE A 208 8.23 -6.64 -11.68
N PHE A 209 8.14 -5.57 -10.88
CA PHE A 209 7.26 -4.43 -11.18
C PHE A 209 7.64 -3.72 -12.48
N GLN A 210 8.93 -3.71 -12.83
CA GLN A 210 9.45 -3.09 -14.05
C GLN A 210 9.41 -4.03 -15.27
N ASN A 211 8.85 -5.24 -15.16
CA ASN A 211 8.91 -6.29 -16.21
C ASN A 211 10.35 -6.61 -16.66
N LYS A 212 11.36 -6.41 -15.82
CA LYS A 212 12.76 -6.74 -16.13
C LYS A 212 13.07 -8.23 -16.04
N THR A 213 12.11 -9.03 -15.57
CA THR A 213 12.21 -10.48 -15.39
C THR A 213 11.82 -11.30 -16.63
N GLU A 214 11.33 -10.68 -17.70
CA GLU A 214 11.18 -11.36 -18.99
C GLU A 214 12.44 -11.11 -19.83
N PRO A 215 13.23 -12.14 -20.21
CA PRO A 215 14.20 -11.97 -21.26
C PRO A 215 13.44 -11.50 -22.50
N SER A 216 13.86 -10.37 -23.06
CA SER A 216 13.29 -9.81 -24.28
C SER A 216 13.14 -10.94 -25.30
N ARG A 217 11.90 -11.29 -25.64
CA ARG A 217 11.65 -12.06 -26.86
C ARG A 217 12.09 -11.16 -28.00
N MET A 218 13.34 -11.34 -28.43
CA MET A 218 13.79 -10.87 -29.73
C MET A 218 12.86 -11.52 -30.76
N ILE A 219 12.09 -10.70 -31.46
CA ILE A 219 11.47 -11.03 -32.74
C ILE A 219 12.39 -10.42 -33.80
#